data_AF-A0A7J5ES08-F1
#
_entry.id   AF-A0A7J5ES08-F1
#
_cell.length_a   1.000
_cell.length_b   1.000
_cell.length_c   1.000
_cell.angle_alpha   90.00
_cell.angle_beta   90.00
_cell.angle_gamma   90.00
#
_symmetry.space_group_name_H-M   'P 1'
#
loop_
_entity.id
_entity.type
_entity.pdbx_description
1 polymer ?
#
loop_
_entity_poly.entity_id
_entity_poly.type
_entity_poly.pdbx_seq_one_letter_code
_entity_poly.pdbx_strand_id
1 'polypeptide(L)' 'MANATSGPRATDPSPRHLDRLSRYLEKLAHAGFFGKVVVSFQHGKVCDIRVEETKKLEEL' A
#
# COMPACT_ATOMS: atom_id res chain seq x y z
N MET A 1 10.35 -10.44 41.83
CA MET A 1 9.01 -9.90 41.52
C MET A 1 9.07 -9.26 40.15
N ALA A 2 8.37 -9.83 39.17
CA ALA A 2 8.34 -9.32 37.80
C ALA A 2 7.35 -8.15 37.70
N ASN A 3 7.69 -7.11 36.94
CA ASN A 3 6.65 -6.33 36.27
C ASN A 3 7.21 -5.78 34.95
N ALA A 4 6.87 -6.46 33.86
CA ALA A 4 7.13 -6.01 32.51
C ALA A 4 6.10 -4.93 32.16
N THR A 5 6.56 -3.69 32.06
CA THR A 5 5.73 -2.56 31.62
C THR A 5 5.46 -2.72 30.12
N SER A 6 4.35 -3.36 29.78
CA SER A 6 3.86 -3.46 28.41
C SER A 6 3.47 -2.05 27.92
N GLY A 7 4.31 -1.47 27.05
CA GLY A 7 3.97 -0.25 26.31
C GLY A 7 2.71 -0.44 25.45
N PRO A 8 2.06 0.65 25.02
CA PRO A 8 0.83 0.56 24.24
C PRO A 8 1.10 -0.23 22.96
N ARG A 9 0.43 -1.38 22.83
CA ARG A 9 0.42 -2.23 21.65
C ARG A 9 0.00 -1.35 20.48
N ALA A 10 0.90 -1.14 19.51
CA ALA A 10 0.64 -0.37 18.31
C ALA A 10 -0.72 -0.79 17.75
N THR A 11 -1.65 0.16 17.68
CA THR A 11 -2.97 -0.03 17.08
C THR A 11 -2.81 -0.71 15.73
N ASP A 12 -3.33 -1.93 15.66
CA ASP A 12 -3.42 -2.75 14.46
C ASP A 12 -3.92 -1.87 13.29
N PRO A 13 -3.22 -1.81 12.15
CA PRO A 13 -3.72 -1.04 11.03
C PRO A 13 -5.08 -1.60 10.62
N SER A 14 -6.12 -0.78 10.79
CA SER A 14 -7.49 -1.14 10.44
C SER A 14 -7.52 -1.79 9.05
N PRO A 15 -7.98 -3.05 8.91
CA PRO A 15 -7.91 -3.83 7.68
C PRO A 15 -8.53 -3.11 6.46
N ARG A 16 -9.43 -2.15 6.73
CA ARG A 16 -10.13 -1.33 5.73
C ARG A 16 -9.23 -0.50 4.82
N HIS A 17 -8.01 -0.16 5.26
CA HIS A 17 -7.08 0.63 4.44
C HIS A 17 -6.39 -0.23 3.37
N LEU A 18 -6.10 -1.49 3.70
CA LEU A 18 -5.56 -2.45 2.73
C LEU A 18 -6.63 -2.85 1.71
N ASP A 19 -7.90 -2.97 2.14
CA ASP A 19 -9.01 -3.22 1.21
C ASP A 19 -9.13 -2.15 0.11
N ARG A 20 -8.87 -0.88 0.45
CA ARG A 20 -8.88 0.23 -0.52
C ARG A 20 -7.71 0.13 -1.50
N LEU A 21 -6.53 -0.24 -1.01
CA LEU A 21 -5.35 -0.44 -1.85
C LEU A 21 -5.58 -1.62 -2.82
N SER A 22 -6.10 -2.75 -2.34
CA SER A 22 -6.39 -3.91 -3.19
C SER A 22 -7.36 -3.55 -4.32
N ARG A 23 -8.47 -2.86 -4.02
CA ARG A 23 -9.43 -2.42 -5.05
C ARG A 23 -8.82 -1.44 -6.05
N TYR A 24 -7.86 -0.63 -5.63
CA TYR A 24 -7.15 0.28 -6.53
C TYR A 24 -6.24 -0.50 -7.49
N LEU A 25 -5.48 -1.45 -6.98
CA LEU A 25 -4.60 -2.32 -7.78
C LEU A 25 -5.40 -3.18 -8.76
N GLU A 26 -6.55 -3.71 -8.35
CA GLU A 26 -7.48 -4.44 -9.24
C GLU A 26 -7.93 -3.57 -10.42
N LYS A 27 -8.28 -2.31 -10.18
CA LYS A 27 -8.67 -1.37 -11.25
C LYS A 27 -7.53 -1.12 -12.24
N LEU A 28 -6.30 -0.94 -11.75
CA LEU A 28 -5.13 -0.78 -12.61
C LEU A 28 -4.90 -2.02 -13.48
N ALA A 29 -5.00 -3.21 -12.89
CA ALA A 29 -4.88 -4.47 -13.62
C ALA A 29 -5.95 -4.60 -14.72
N HIS A 30 -7.21 -4.31 -14.40
CA HIS A 30 -8.30 -4.34 -15.38
C HIS A 30 -8.16 -3.30 -16.50
N ALA A 31 -7.51 -2.16 -16.22
CA ALA A 31 -7.23 -1.13 -17.21
C ALA A 31 -6.03 -1.47 -18.13
N GLY A 32 -5.38 -2.63 -17.94
CA GLY A 32 -4.18 -3.01 -18.71
C GLY A 32 -2.97 -2.12 -18.40
N PHE A 33 -2.90 -1.57 -17.17
CA PHE A 33 -1.82 -0.72 -16.71
C PHE A 33 -0.47 -1.41 -16.85
N PHE A 34 0.50 -0.72 -17.44
CA PHE A 34 1.90 -1.16 -17.54
C PHE A 34 2.80 -0.12 -16.89
N GLY A 35 3.40 -0.47 -15.76
CA GLY A 35 4.12 0.49 -14.95
C GLY A 35 4.45 -0.07 -13.57
N LYS A 36 4.81 0.83 -12.66
CA LYS A 36 5.10 0.51 -11.27
C LYS A 36 4.15 1.28 -10.36
N VAL A 37 3.75 0.63 -9.27
CA VAL A 37 3.03 1.27 -8.17
C VAL A 37 3.91 1.16 -6.93
N VAL A 38 4.28 2.31 -6.36
CA VAL A 38 5.08 2.41 -5.14
C VAL A 38 4.18 2.82 -4.00
N VAL A 39 4.08 1.97 -2.97
CA VAL A 39 3.26 2.21 -1.79
C VAL A 39 4.19 2.44 -0.60
N SER A 40 4.10 3.62 0.02
CA SER A 40 4.88 3.95 1.20
C SER A 40 4.06 3.72 2.46
N PHE A 41 4.68 3.09 3.45
CA PHE A 41 4.10 2.84 4.76
C PHE A 41 4.85 3.61 5.83
N GLN A 42 4.12 4.22 6.74
CA GLN A 42 4.66 4.87 7.93
C GLN A 42 3.81 4.45 9.14
N HIS A 43 4.47 3.92 10.18
CA HIS A 43 3.81 3.40 11.39
C HIS A 43 2.67 2.41 11.08
N GLY A 44 2.90 1.51 10.12
CA GLY A 44 1.92 0.49 9.69
C GLY A 44 0.76 1.01 8.84
N LYS A 45 0.74 2.30 8.48
CA LYS A 45 -0.30 2.91 7.65
C LYS A 45 0.26 3.31 6.29
N VAL A 46 -0.53 3.15 5.24
CA VAL A 46 -0.22 3.72 3.92
C VAL A 46 -0.25 5.24 4.04
N CYS A 47 0.84 5.90 3.66
CA CYS A 47 0.96 7.36 3.70
C CYS A 47 1.11 7.99 2.31
N ASP A 48 1.62 7.25 1.32
CA ASP A 48 1.76 7.72 -0.06
C ASP A 48 1.58 6.56 -1.05
N ILE A 49 1.04 6.87 -2.23
CA ILE A 49 0.93 5.95 -3.37
C ILE A 49 1.38 6.72 -4.61
N ARG A 50 2.46 6.25 -5.24
CA ARG A 50 2.96 6.80 -6.50
C ARG A 50 2.81 5.79 -7.61
N VAL A 51 2.43 6.27 -8.80
CA VAL A 51 2.30 5.47 -10.00
C VAL A 51 3.28 5.99 -11.04
N GLU A 52 4.11 5.10 -11.55
CA GLU A 52 5.05 5.37 -12.64
C GLU A 52 4.60 4.57 -13.85
N GLU A 53 4.00 5.24 -14.83
CA GLU A 53 3.64 4.61 -16.10
C GLU A 53 4.89 4.32 -16.90
N THR A 54 5.03 3.07 -17.34
CA THR A 54 6.07 2.68 -18.28
C THR A 54 5.45 2.77 -19.67
N LYS A 55 6.09 3.51 -20.59
CA LYS A 55 5.68 3.48 -22.00
C LYS A 55 5.84 2.06 -22.52
N LYS A 56 4.80 1.52 -23.15
CA LYS A 56 4.92 0.23 -23.85
C LYS A 56 5.92 0.41 -24.98
N LEU A 57 6.76 -0.60 -25.22
CA LEU A 57 7.73 -0.57 -26.31
C LEU A 57 7.05 -0.38 -27.69
N GLU A 58 5.78 -0.73 -27.78
CA GLU A 58 4.91 -0.60 -28.95
C GLU A 58 4.45 0.84 -29.24
N GLU A 59 4.58 1.76 -28.26
CA GLU A 59 4.15 3.16 -28.32
C GLU A 59 5.34 4.14 -28.43
N LEU A 60 6.55 3.61 -28.60
CA LEU A 60 7.82 4.32 -28.79
C LEU A 60 8.22 4.31 -30.27
#